data_AF-A0A0K9P848-F1
#
_entry.id   AF-A0A0K9P848-F1
#
_cell.length_a   1.000
_cell.length_b   1.000
_cell.length_c   1.000
_cell.angle_alpha   90.00
_cell.angle_beta   90.00
_cell.angle_gamma   90.00
#
_symmetry.space_group_name_H-M   'P 1'
#
loop_
_entity.id
_entity.type
_entity.pdbx_description
1 polymer ?
#
loop_
_entity_poly.entity_id
_entity_poly.type
_entity_poly.pdbx_seq_one_letter_code
_entity_poly.pdbx_strand_id
1 'polypeptide(L)'
;MNRVIRFISSRSFAKRVMVLGDDRSPLTRRSYRATSRFCNVSSFSTELLELNSENPTLHVVFIPGNPGIVSYYKDFVEDLYQRLEEKVSVTAIGHISHTGKDRENGKIFSLQDQINHKVDFFKQEFQKKEIPIIMVGHSIGSYICLEILRQVKHQVKLTVGLYPFITLNKDSLKQRMIGVTAMSSFLSIAISLLASFLGSAPSWIKSTLVRRCIGRSWSSTAVDATCSDLLKYHTIRNVLYMANTEFKKLSDDPDLAFMRRTKHKISFLFGIDDHWGPSSVFEVVSKQVPDISLSIEKDGHSHSFCCTEGGSLWVAKHVANLIKKTSVE
;
A
#
# COMPACT_ATOMS: atom_id res chain seq x y z
N MET A 1 34.24 53.87 -13.85
CA MET A 1 32.83 53.88 -14.30
C MET A 1 32.02 53.06 -13.28
N ASN A 2 31.51 53.68 -12.21
CA ASN A 2 30.12 54.20 -12.08
C ASN A 2 29.09 53.10 -12.41
N ARG A 3 28.26 52.56 -11.51
CA ARG A 3 27.41 53.20 -10.49
C ARG A 3 27.09 52.26 -9.31
N VAL A 4 27.04 52.87 -8.12
CA VAL A 4 26.27 52.46 -6.93
C VAL A 4 24.78 52.66 -7.19
N ILE A 5 23.90 51.81 -6.64
CA ILE A 5 22.60 52.18 -6.02
C ILE A 5 22.26 51.13 -4.94
N ARG A 6 22.19 51.58 -3.69
CA ARG A 6 21.50 50.93 -2.55
C ARG A 6 20.00 50.96 -2.78
N PHE A 7 19.22 50.00 -2.26
CA PHE A 7 17.93 50.34 -1.63
C PHE A 7 17.29 49.22 -0.78
N ILE A 8 16.89 49.64 0.42
CA ILE A 8 15.75 49.24 1.27
C ILE A 8 15.78 47.91 2.02
N SER A 9 15.98 48.05 3.34
CA SER A 9 15.47 47.15 4.37
C SER A 9 13.93 47.12 4.38
N SER A 10 13.33 45.94 4.32
CA SER A 10 11.94 45.74 4.74
C SER A 10 11.81 44.51 5.67
N ARG A 11 11.56 44.85 6.93
CA ARG A 11 10.71 44.18 7.92
C ARG A 11 10.43 42.67 7.76
N SER A 12 10.97 41.94 8.74
CA SER A 12 10.34 40.85 9.51
C SER A 12 9.19 40.06 8.85
N PHE A 13 9.49 38.82 8.47
CA PHE A 13 8.58 37.71 8.70
C PHE A 13 9.42 36.53 9.19
N ALA A 14 9.62 36.46 10.51
CA ALA A 14 10.15 35.28 11.15
C ALA A 14 9.12 34.15 11.03
N LYS A 15 9.17 33.38 9.93
CA LYS A 15 8.59 32.04 9.93
C LYS A 15 9.46 31.18 10.84
N ARG A 16 8.92 30.80 12.00
CA ARG A 16 9.47 29.72 12.84
C ARG A 16 9.62 28.48 11.97
N VAL A 17 10.82 28.26 11.44
CA VAL A 17 11.24 26.95 10.97
C VAL A 17 11.48 26.15 12.24
N MET A 18 10.52 25.30 12.58
CA MET A 18 10.71 24.30 13.64
C MET A 18 11.66 23.25 13.05
N VAL A 19 12.96 23.46 13.24
CA VAL A 19 13.97 22.42 13.03
C VAL A 19 13.71 21.38 14.12
N LEU A 20 13.01 20.31 13.76
CA LEU A 20 12.86 19.14 14.63
C LEU A 20 14.25 18.50 14.74
N GLY A 21 14.83 18.58 15.92
CA GLY A 21 16.09 17.92 16.25
C GLY A 21 15.98 16.41 16.02
N ASP A 22 17.06 15.85 15.48
CA ASP A 22 17.28 14.42 15.31
C ASP A 22 17.44 13.79 16.71
N ASP A 23 16.32 13.45 17.35
CA ASP A 23 16.30 12.83 18.66
C ASP A 23 16.55 11.33 18.52
N ARG A 24 17.82 10.97 18.23
CA ARG A 24 18.29 9.58 18.28
C ARG A 24 18.54 9.18 19.73
N SER A 25 17.47 8.94 20.48
CA SER A 25 17.57 8.07 21.65
C SER A 25 17.38 6.62 21.20
N PRO A 26 18.28 5.68 21.55
CA PRO A 26 18.07 4.28 21.27
C PRO A 26 17.04 3.74 22.27
N LEU A 27 15.75 3.98 22.00
CA LEU A 27 14.69 3.21 22.64
C LEU A 27 15.00 1.73 22.36
N THR A 28 15.27 0.97 23.40
CA THR A 28 15.33 -0.50 23.37
C THR A 28 14.09 -1.02 22.66
N ARG A 29 14.21 -1.33 21.36
CA ARG A 29 13.11 -1.78 20.51
C ARG A 29 12.57 -3.09 21.08
N ARG A 30 11.41 -3.06 21.75
CA ARG A 30 10.56 -4.25 21.83
C ARG A 30 10.28 -4.67 20.39
N SER A 31 10.76 -5.84 19.99
CA SER A 31 10.44 -6.43 18.70
C SER A 31 9.06 -7.06 18.81
N TYR A 32 8.03 -6.33 18.42
CA TYR A 32 6.72 -6.91 18.18
C TYR A 32 6.81 -7.77 16.93
N ARG A 33 6.15 -8.93 16.95
CA ARG A 33 6.10 -9.84 15.81
C ARG A 33 4.66 -10.00 15.37
N ALA A 34 4.42 -9.62 14.12
CA ALA A 34 3.15 -9.89 13.48
C ALA A 34 2.94 -11.40 13.34
N THR A 35 1.71 -11.85 13.58
CA THR A 35 1.32 -13.25 13.41
C THR A 35 0.59 -13.41 12.09
N SER A 36 0.89 -14.49 11.35
CA SER A 36 0.12 -14.87 10.17
C SER A 36 -1.00 -15.83 10.57
N ARG A 37 -2.21 -15.57 10.11
CA ARG A 37 -3.40 -16.40 10.32
C ARG A 37 -4.15 -16.56 9.01
N PHE A 38 -4.68 -17.76 8.76
CA PHE A 38 -5.64 -17.97 7.69
C PHE A 38 -7.07 -17.93 8.23
N CYS A 39 -7.95 -17.22 7.55
CA CYS A 39 -9.39 -17.27 7.76
C CYS A 39 -10.12 -17.57 6.45
N ASN A 40 -11.42 -17.84 6.53
CA ASN A 40 -12.28 -17.94 5.36
C ASN A 40 -13.17 -16.70 5.27
N VAL A 41 -13.22 -16.10 4.08
CA VAL A 41 -14.10 -14.98 3.74
C VAL A 41 -14.81 -15.34 2.44
N SER A 42 -16.15 -15.38 2.46
CA SER A 42 -16.96 -15.76 1.29
C SER A 42 -16.47 -17.06 0.62
N SER A 43 -16.13 -18.07 1.43
CA SER A 43 -15.59 -19.37 1.03
C SER A 43 -14.17 -19.40 0.45
N PHE A 44 -13.43 -18.29 0.49
CA PHE A 44 -12.04 -18.24 0.04
C PHE A 44 -11.06 -18.14 1.22
N SER A 45 -9.95 -18.86 1.11
CA SER A 45 -8.90 -18.84 2.13
C SER A 45 -8.08 -17.55 2.01
N THR A 46 -8.02 -16.81 3.11
CA THR A 46 -7.41 -15.48 3.18
C THR A 46 -6.31 -15.47 4.23
N GLU A 47 -5.11 -15.08 3.81
CA GLU A 47 -4.02 -14.81 4.73
C GLU A 47 -4.16 -13.40 5.33
N LEU A 48 -4.04 -13.34 6.66
CA LEU A 48 -4.02 -12.13 7.44
C LEU A 48 -2.68 -12.03 8.16
N LEU A 49 -2.12 -10.83 8.23
CA LEU A 49 -0.97 -10.50 9.06
C LEU A 49 -1.43 -9.52 10.15
N GLU A 50 -1.39 -9.97 11.40
CA GLU A 50 -2.10 -9.31 12.51
C GLU A 50 -1.17 -8.94 13.68
N LEU A 51 -1.42 -7.78 14.28
CA LEU A 51 -1.00 -7.42 15.63
C LEU A 51 -2.24 -6.94 16.38
N ASN A 52 -2.63 -7.67 17.43
CA ASN A 52 -3.84 -7.37 18.19
C ASN A 52 -3.49 -6.69 19.53
N SER A 53 -4.17 -5.58 19.82
CA SER A 53 -4.21 -5.00 21.16
C SER A 53 -5.33 -5.65 21.97
N GLU A 54 -5.16 -5.78 23.28
CA GLU A 54 -6.18 -6.34 24.18
C GLU A 54 -7.43 -5.46 24.24
N ASN A 55 -7.25 -4.14 24.27
CA ASN A 55 -8.33 -3.15 24.36
C ASN A 55 -8.11 -2.03 23.32
N PRO A 56 -8.30 -2.33 22.02
CA PRO A 56 -8.00 -1.38 20.96
C PRO A 56 -8.99 -0.21 20.96
N THR A 57 -8.46 1.01 20.92
CA THR A 57 -9.29 2.21 20.70
C THR A 57 -9.58 2.46 19.22
N LEU A 58 -8.85 1.78 18.34
CA LEU A 58 -8.91 1.89 16.89
C LEU A 58 -8.46 0.57 16.24
N HIS A 59 -9.03 0.24 15.09
CA HIS A 59 -8.51 -0.80 14.21
C HIS A 59 -7.94 -0.23 12.91
N VAL A 60 -6.70 -0.56 12.58
CA VAL A 60 -6.08 -0.24 11.29
C VAL A 60 -6.17 -1.47 10.38
N VAL A 61 -6.83 -1.32 9.23
CA VAL A 61 -6.92 -2.38 8.21
C VAL A 61 -6.07 -2.00 7.01
N PHE A 62 -5.06 -2.80 6.70
CA PHE A 62 -4.14 -2.58 5.60
C PHE A 62 -4.49 -3.44 4.39
N ILE A 63 -4.66 -2.80 3.22
CA ILE A 63 -4.91 -3.44 1.93
C ILE A 63 -3.64 -3.32 1.06
N PRO A 64 -2.99 -4.43 0.69
CA PRO A 64 -1.77 -4.41 -0.11
C PRO A 64 -2.04 -3.99 -1.57
N GLY A 65 -0.97 -3.70 -2.31
CA GLY A 65 -1.00 -3.53 -3.76
C GLY A 65 -1.02 -4.85 -4.52
N ASN A 66 -0.63 -4.84 -5.80
CA ASN A 66 -0.44 -6.05 -6.60
C ASN A 66 1.07 -6.26 -6.86
N PRO A 67 1.70 -7.31 -6.30
CA PRO A 67 1.10 -8.46 -5.63
C PRO A 67 0.56 -8.19 -4.22
N GLY A 68 -0.62 -8.74 -3.92
CA GLY A 68 -1.26 -8.67 -2.60
C GLY A 68 -0.76 -9.66 -1.56
N ILE A 69 0.55 -9.89 -1.49
CA ILE A 69 1.20 -10.76 -0.49
C ILE A 69 1.49 -9.93 0.77
N VAL A 70 0.88 -10.30 1.90
CA VAL A 70 1.00 -9.52 3.16
C VAL A 70 2.41 -9.53 3.74
N SER A 71 3.19 -10.58 3.50
CA SER A 71 4.57 -10.71 3.98
C SER A 71 5.49 -9.59 3.54
N TYR A 72 5.25 -8.95 2.37
CA TYR A 72 6.01 -7.77 1.95
C TYR A 72 5.86 -6.58 2.92
N TYR A 73 4.75 -6.51 3.64
CA TYR A 73 4.41 -5.36 4.47
C TYR A 73 4.69 -5.60 5.95
N LYS A 74 5.36 -6.70 6.31
CA LYS A 74 5.64 -7.06 7.70
C LYS A 74 6.41 -5.96 8.43
N ASP A 75 7.52 -5.50 7.86
CA ASP A 75 8.35 -4.44 8.46
C ASP A 75 7.53 -3.15 8.68
N PHE A 76 6.62 -2.84 7.75
CA PHE A 76 5.72 -1.69 7.84
C PHE A 76 4.66 -1.84 8.93
N VAL A 77 3.97 -2.98 9.02
CA VAL A 77 2.88 -3.16 10.01
C VAL A 77 3.42 -3.27 11.44
N GLU A 78 4.58 -3.90 11.63
CA GLU A 78 5.23 -4.02 12.95
C GLU A 78 5.70 -2.65 13.45
N ASP A 79 6.34 -1.83 12.60
CA ASP A 79 6.77 -0.48 12.96
C ASP A 79 5.57 0.46 13.15
N LEU A 80 4.50 0.30 12.36
CA LEU A 80 3.25 1.07 12.55
C LEU A 80 2.60 0.77 13.90
N TYR A 81 2.47 -0.51 14.26
CA TYR A 81 1.92 -0.94 15.54
C TYR A 81 2.75 -0.37 16.70
N GLN A 82 4.08 -0.47 16.62
CA GLN A 82 4.98 0.06 17.63
C GLN A 82 4.80 1.58 17.81
N ARG A 83 4.68 2.35 16.73
CA ARG A 83 4.51 3.82 16.79
C ARG A 83 3.16 4.25 17.35
N LEU A 84 2.15 3.39 17.28
CA LEU A 84 0.80 3.62 17.81
C LEU A 84 0.64 3.11 19.25
N GLU A 85 1.76 2.82 19.93
CA GLU A 85 1.84 2.57 21.38
C GLU A 85 0.92 1.42 21.84
N GLU A 86 0.73 0.39 21.00
CA GLU A 86 -0.06 -0.80 21.33
C GLU A 86 -1.55 -0.52 21.65
N LYS A 87 -2.05 0.69 21.37
CA LYS A 87 -3.45 1.08 21.61
C LYS A 87 -4.38 0.73 20.45
N VAL A 88 -3.82 0.20 19.36
CA VAL A 88 -4.54 -0.09 18.13
C VAL A 88 -4.28 -1.53 17.70
N SER A 89 -5.27 -2.17 17.09
CA SER A 89 -5.04 -3.43 16.37
C SER A 89 -4.72 -3.13 14.91
N VAL A 90 -3.82 -3.91 14.31
CA VAL A 90 -3.43 -3.79 12.89
C VAL A 90 -3.68 -5.13 12.20
N THR A 91 -4.45 -5.12 11.11
CA THR A 91 -4.69 -6.30 10.26
C THR A 91 -4.37 -5.97 8.82
N ALA A 92 -3.37 -6.61 8.23
CA ALA A 92 -3.18 -6.61 6.78
C ALA A 92 -3.87 -7.83 6.16
N ILE A 93 -4.64 -7.61 5.09
CA ILE A 93 -5.41 -8.66 4.41
C ILE A 93 -4.86 -8.96 3.02
N GLY A 94 -4.49 -10.22 2.78
CA GLY A 94 -3.96 -10.67 1.50
C GLY A 94 -4.98 -10.67 0.37
N HIS A 95 -4.48 -10.67 -0.87
CA HIS A 95 -5.31 -10.97 -2.04
C HIS A 95 -5.55 -12.48 -2.14
N ILE A 96 -6.77 -12.86 -2.58
CA ILE A 96 -7.11 -14.28 -2.78
C ILE A 96 -6.10 -14.88 -3.77
N SER A 97 -5.57 -16.07 -3.47
CA SER A 97 -4.56 -16.78 -4.27
C SER A 97 -3.19 -16.08 -4.39
N HIS A 98 -2.91 -15.05 -3.60
CA HIS A 98 -1.59 -14.42 -3.51
C HIS A 98 -0.83 -14.93 -2.29
N THR A 99 -0.68 -16.25 -2.17
CA THR A 99 0.01 -16.94 -1.05
C THR A 99 0.87 -18.08 -1.58
N GLY A 100 1.83 -18.57 -0.79
CA GLY A 100 2.77 -19.61 -1.22
C GLY A 100 2.18 -20.99 -1.52
N LYS A 101 0.90 -21.23 -1.17
CA LYS A 101 0.16 -22.46 -1.49
C LYS A 101 -1.08 -22.14 -2.32
N ASP A 102 -1.37 -22.98 -3.30
CA ASP A 102 -2.63 -22.89 -4.05
C ASP A 102 -3.75 -23.49 -3.20
N ARG A 103 -4.52 -22.60 -2.55
CA ARG A 103 -5.67 -22.99 -1.72
C ARG A 103 -6.99 -22.98 -2.47
N GLU A 104 -7.00 -22.38 -3.67
CA GLU A 104 -8.21 -22.16 -4.46
C GLU A 104 -8.24 -22.99 -5.74
N ASN A 105 -7.40 -24.03 -5.82
CA ASN A 105 -7.35 -25.02 -6.89
C ASN A 105 -7.23 -24.38 -8.29
N GLY A 106 -6.31 -23.43 -8.44
CA GLY A 106 -6.00 -22.78 -9.71
C GLY A 106 -7.01 -21.72 -10.15
N LYS A 107 -8.01 -21.37 -9.31
CA LYS A 107 -8.91 -20.24 -9.57
C LYS A 107 -8.13 -18.94 -9.73
N ILE A 108 -8.63 -18.10 -10.64
CA ILE A 108 -8.09 -16.77 -10.94
C ILE A 108 -9.11 -15.71 -10.55
N PHE A 109 -8.64 -14.62 -9.95
CA PHE A 109 -9.49 -13.59 -9.36
C PHE A 109 -9.21 -12.23 -9.97
N SER A 110 -10.27 -11.56 -10.42
CA SER A 110 -10.22 -10.20 -10.94
C SER A 110 -10.08 -9.17 -9.83
N LEU A 111 -9.78 -7.92 -10.19
CA LEU A 111 -9.86 -6.78 -9.28
C LEU A 111 -11.24 -6.69 -8.61
N GLN A 112 -12.33 -6.92 -9.35
CA GLN A 112 -13.68 -6.86 -8.79
C GLN A 112 -13.92 -7.98 -7.76
N ASP A 113 -13.41 -9.19 -8.01
CA ASP A 113 -13.48 -10.29 -7.04
C ASP A 113 -12.72 -9.93 -5.75
N GLN A 114 -11.54 -9.32 -5.87
CA GLN A 114 -10.80 -8.82 -4.72
C GLN A 114 -11.59 -7.72 -3.98
N ILE A 115 -12.18 -6.75 -4.69
CA ILE A 115 -13.01 -5.70 -4.06
C ILE A 115 -14.17 -6.32 -3.27
N ASN A 116 -14.95 -7.20 -3.91
CA ASN A 116 -16.10 -7.86 -3.28
C ASN A 116 -15.67 -8.63 -2.03
N HIS A 117 -14.58 -9.40 -2.13
CA HIS A 117 -14.01 -10.14 -1.02
C HIS A 117 -13.58 -9.25 0.15
N LYS A 118 -12.95 -8.09 -0.12
CA LYS A 118 -12.52 -7.18 0.95
C LYS A 118 -13.74 -6.51 1.60
N VAL A 119 -14.76 -6.18 0.82
CA VAL A 119 -16.04 -5.69 1.36
C VAL A 119 -16.69 -6.73 2.27
N ASP A 120 -16.72 -8.00 1.86
CA ASP A 120 -17.28 -9.08 2.65
C ASP A 120 -16.50 -9.33 3.93
N PHE A 121 -15.16 -9.27 3.87
CA PHE A 121 -14.31 -9.29 5.07
C PHE A 121 -14.69 -8.17 6.04
N PHE A 122 -14.90 -6.95 5.53
CA PHE A 122 -15.27 -5.83 6.40
C PHE A 122 -16.63 -6.04 7.07
N LYS A 123 -17.61 -6.52 6.32
CA LYS A 123 -18.93 -6.86 6.86
C LYS A 123 -18.84 -7.99 7.89
N GLN A 124 -18.06 -9.04 7.62
CA GLN A 124 -17.91 -10.18 8.53
C GLN A 124 -17.21 -9.78 9.84
N GLU A 125 -16.07 -9.07 9.76
CA GLU A 125 -15.19 -8.85 10.91
C GLU A 125 -15.53 -7.59 11.72
N PHE A 126 -16.16 -6.60 11.09
CA PHE A 126 -16.33 -5.28 11.71
C PHE A 126 -17.78 -4.78 11.79
N GLN A 127 -18.75 -5.41 11.11
CA GLN A 127 -20.14 -4.92 11.15
C GLN A 127 -20.72 -4.82 12.56
N LYS A 128 -20.29 -5.67 13.49
CA LYS A 128 -20.73 -5.70 14.90
C LYS A 128 -19.78 -5.00 15.86
N LYS A 129 -18.64 -4.48 15.39
CA LYS A 129 -17.66 -3.80 16.24
C LYS A 129 -17.95 -2.31 16.24
N GLU A 130 -17.94 -1.72 17.43
CA GLU A 130 -18.14 -0.27 17.60
C GLU A 130 -16.82 0.52 17.54
N ILE A 131 -15.69 -0.15 17.36
CA ILE A 131 -14.39 0.52 17.27
C ILE A 131 -14.23 1.21 15.90
N PRO A 132 -13.72 2.46 15.86
CA PRO A 132 -13.48 3.14 14.59
C PRO A 132 -12.41 2.43 13.77
N ILE A 133 -12.55 2.49 12.45
CA ILE A 133 -11.60 1.87 11.51
C ILE A 133 -10.82 2.94 10.74
N ILE A 134 -9.52 2.72 10.60
CA ILE A 134 -8.69 3.41 9.60
C ILE A 134 -8.25 2.41 8.55
N MET A 135 -8.51 2.71 7.29
CA MET A 135 -8.03 1.92 6.16
C MET A 135 -6.74 2.50 5.63
N VAL A 136 -5.78 1.64 5.29
CA VAL A 136 -4.54 2.05 4.64
C VAL A 136 -4.34 1.16 3.42
N GLY A 137 -4.30 1.74 2.22
CA GLY A 137 -4.21 1.00 0.97
C GLY A 137 -2.94 1.36 0.20
N HIS A 138 -2.13 0.39 -0.21
CA HIS A 138 -0.97 0.65 -1.07
C HIS A 138 -1.29 0.39 -2.55
N SER A 139 -0.89 1.29 -3.46
CA SER A 139 -1.05 1.09 -4.91
C SER A 139 -2.51 0.82 -5.28
N ILE A 140 -2.83 -0.28 -5.97
CA ILE A 140 -4.22 -0.69 -6.24
C ILE A 140 -5.05 -0.90 -4.97
N GLY A 141 -4.41 -1.23 -3.85
CA GLY A 141 -5.03 -1.28 -2.53
C GLY A 141 -5.66 0.06 -2.13
N SER A 142 -5.12 1.20 -2.59
CA SER A 142 -5.76 2.51 -2.43
C SER A 142 -7.13 2.57 -3.10
N TYR A 143 -7.24 2.09 -4.34
CA TYR A 143 -8.51 2.03 -5.08
C TYR A 143 -9.49 1.07 -4.39
N ILE A 144 -9.03 -0.11 -3.96
CA ILE A 144 -9.85 -1.07 -3.20
C ILE A 144 -10.38 -0.41 -1.92
N CYS A 145 -9.57 0.35 -1.18
CA CYS A 145 -10.04 1.10 0.00
C CYS A 145 -11.11 2.13 -0.35
N LEU A 146 -11.02 2.82 -1.50
CA LEU A 146 -12.08 3.75 -1.94
C LEU A 146 -13.39 3.01 -2.24
N GLU A 147 -13.32 1.82 -2.85
CA GLU A 147 -14.50 0.98 -3.10
C GLU A 147 -15.13 0.45 -1.81
N ILE A 148 -14.32 0.07 -0.81
CA ILE A 148 -14.82 -0.30 0.52
C ILE A 148 -15.48 0.92 1.20
N LEU A 149 -14.85 2.10 1.13
CA LEU A 149 -15.38 3.33 1.72
C LEU A 149 -16.76 3.70 1.16
N ARG A 150 -17.06 3.38 -0.11
CA ARG A 150 -18.40 3.57 -0.69
C ARG A 150 -19.47 2.73 0.01
N GLN A 151 -19.12 1.56 0.53
CA GLN A 151 -20.07 0.59 1.06
C GLN A 151 -20.19 0.61 2.59
N VAL A 152 -19.10 0.90 3.31
CA VAL A 152 -19.06 0.89 4.79
C VAL A 152 -18.63 2.25 5.39
N LYS A 153 -19.06 3.35 4.76
CA LYS A 153 -18.65 4.73 5.09
C LYS A 153 -18.77 5.10 6.56
N HIS A 154 -19.77 4.59 7.28
CA HIS A 154 -20.08 5.00 8.65
C HIS A 154 -19.02 4.55 9.68
N GLN A 155 -18.37 3.40 9.45
CA GLN A 155 -17.39 2.82 10.40
C GLN A 155 -15.96 3.32 10.16
N VAL A 156 -15.67 3.83 8.95
CA VAL A 156 -14.34 4.30 8.57
C VAL A 156 -14.14 5.75 9.00
N LYS A 157 -13.16 6.02 9.87
CA LYS A 157 -12.74 7.37 10.26
C LYS A 157 -11.85 8.01 9.19
N LEU A 158 -10.87 7.27 8.67
CA LEU A 158 -9.90 7.74 7.69
C LEU A 158 -9.49 6.61 6.71
N THR A 159 -9.24 6.97 5.47
CA THR A 159 -8.66 6.15 4.42
C THR A 159 -7.36 6.80 3.94
N VAL A 160 -6.24 6.12 4.11
CA VAL A 160 -4.92 6.56 3.65
C VAL A 160 -4.52 5.77 2.41
N GLY A 161 -4.43 6.43 1.26
CA GLY A 161 -3.89 5.84 0.04
C GLY A 161 -2.40 6.13 -0.11
N LEU A 162 -1.57 5.10 -0.06
CA LEU A 162 -0.12 5.14 -0.18
C LEU A 162 0.27 4.82 -1.62
N TYR A 163 1.01 5.72 -2.27
CA TYR A 163 1.42 5.59 -3.67
C TYR A 163 0.24 5.17 -4.57
N PRO A 164 -0.85 5.95 -4.59
CA PRO A 164 -2.16 5.47 -5.01
C PRO A 164 -2.21 5.16 -6.51
N PHE A 165 -2.70 3.97 -6.86
CA PHE A 165 -3.06 3.64 -8.24
C PHE A 165 -4.57 3.69 -8.40
N ILE A 166 -5.07 4.81 -8.93
CA ILE A 166 -6.51 5.13 -9.04
C ILE A 166 -6.95 5.51 -10.46
N THR A 167 -6.01 5.66 -11.38
CA THR A 167 -6.22 5.89 -12.82
C THR A 167 -4.93 5.55 -13.58
N LEU A 168 -5.02 5.29 -14.88
CA LEU A 168 -3.85 4.98 -15.70
C LEU A 168 -2.96 6.19 -15.97
N ASN A 169 -1.66 5.93 -15.97
CA ASN A 169 -0.69 6.83 -16.56
C ASN A 169 -0.50 6.45 -18.03
N LYS A 170 -1.25 7.11 -18.92
CA LYS A 170 -1.24 6.84 -20.36
C LYS A 170 0.14 7.03 -21.01
N ASP A 171 1.00 7.85 -20.40
CA ASP A 171 2.36 8.11 -20.88
C ASP A 171 3.39 7.12 -20.34
N SER A 172 3.00 6.23 -19.42
CA SER A 172 3.91 5.25 -18.82
C SER A 172 4.15 4.06 -19.74
N LEU A 173 5.34 4.02 -20.34
CA LEU A 173 5.83 2.84 -21.07
C LEU A 173 5.80 1.56 -20.22
N LYS A 174 6.10 1.69 -18.91
CA LYS A 174 6.09 0.56 -17.98
C LYS A 174 4.69 0.02 -17.76
N GLN A 175 3.69 0.88 -17.53
CA GLN A 175 2.29 0.43 -17.45
C GLN A 175 1.84 -0.24 -18.75
N ARG A 176 2.20 0.35 -19.90
CA ARG A 176 1.86 -0.21 -21.22
C ARG A 176 2.45 -1.62 -21.41
N MET A 177 3.73 -1.82 -21.09
CA MET A 177 4.38 -3.13 -21.20
C MET A 177 3.71 -4.16 -20.29
N ILE A 178 3.48 -3.82 -19.02
CA ILE A 178 2.80 -4.71 -18.06
C ILE A 178 1.39 -5.04 -18.56
N GLY A 179 0.65 -4.05 -19.07
CA GLY A 179 -0.69 -4.24 -19.62
C GLY A 179 -0.70 -5.21 -20.80
N VAL A 180 0.22 -5.08 -21.76
CA VAL A 180 0.35 -6.01 -22.88
C VAL A 180 0.65 -7.43 -22.40
N THR A 181 1.58 -7.57 -21.45
CA THR A 181 1.91 -8.87 -20.85
C THR A 181 0.71 -9.49 -20.13
N ALA A 182 -0.03 -8.70 -19.34
CA ALA A 182 -1.18 -9.14 -18.57
C ALA A 182 -2.39 -9.52 -19.45
N MET A 183 -2.58 -8.82 -20.58
CA MET A 183 -3.63 -9.13 -21.56
C MET A 183 -3.34 -10.40 -22.36
N SER A 184 -2.07 -10.76 -22.55
CA SER A 184 -1.68 -11.94 -23.33
C SER A 184 -1.72 -13.21 -22.46
N SER A 185 -2.68 -14.08 -22.72
CA SER A 185 -2.79 -15.38 -22.03
C SER A 185 -1.53 -16.23 -22.20
N PHE A 186 -0.92 -16.22 -23.39
CA PHE A 186 0.31 -16.95 -23.66
C PHE A 186 1.48 -16.44 -22.80
N LEU A 187 1.71 -15.12 -22.78
CA LEU A 187 2.79 -14.53 -21.98
C LEU A 187 2.54 -14.73 -20.48
N SER A 188 1.29 -14.57 -20.03
CA SER A 188 0.94 -14.80 -18.63
C SER A 188 1.21 -16.24 -18.18
N ILE A 189 0.85 -17.23 -19.01
CA ILE A 189 1.17 -18.65 -18.75
C ILE A 189 2.69 -18.87 -18.75
N ALA A 190 3.40 -18.36 -19.77
CA ALA A 190 4.84 -18.55 -19.88
C ALA A 190 5.61 -17.96 -18.68
N ILE A 191 5.26 -16.75 -18.25
CA ILE A 191 5.86 -16.08 -17.09
C ILE A 191 5.51 -16.83 -15.80
N SER A 192 4.28 -17.32 -15.66
CA SER A 192 3.86 -18.12 -14.50
C SER A 192 4.63 -19.45 -14.41
N LEU A 193 4.85 -20.12 -15.54
CA LEU A 193 5.67 -21.33 -15.62
C LEU A 193 7.13 -21.06 -15.26
N LEU A 194 7.71 -19.99 -15.81
CA LEU A 194 9.07 -19.57 -15.48
C LEU A 194 9.22 -19.25 -13.99
N ALA A 195 8.28 -18.52 -13.41
CA ALA A 195 8.29 -18.22 -11.98
C ALA A 195 8.19 -19.48 -11.12
N SER A 196 7.36 -20.45 -11.51
CA SER A 196 7.24 -21.75 -10.84
C SER A 196 8.55 -22.56 -10.92
N PHE A 197 9.18 -22.57 -12.09
CA PHE A 197 10.47 -23.20 -12.31
C PHE A 197 11.55 -22.60 -11.40
N LEU A 198 11.68 -21.27 -11.38
CA LEU A 198 12.59 -20.57 -10.45
C LEU A 198 12.22 -20.81 -8.98
N GLY A 199 10.92 -20.87 -8.68
CA GLY A 199 10.37 -21.11 -7.35
C GLY A 199 10.67 -22.49 -6.77
N SER A 200 11.00 -23.44 -7.64
CA SER A 200 11.34 -24.84 -7.30
C SER A 200 12.83 -25.02 -6.97
N ALA A 201 13.66 -23.99 -7.19
CA ALA A 201 15.06 -24.01 -6.81
C ALA A 201 15.25 -23.98 -5.27
N PRO A 202 16.38 -24.50 -4.76
CA PRO A 202 16.80 -24.34 -3.37
C PRO A 202 16.72 -22.90 -2.87
N SER A 203 16.38 -22.71 -1.58
CA SER A 203 16.16 -21.39 -0.98
C SER A 203 17.33 -20.42 -1.20
N TRP A 204 18.56 -20.88 -1.01
CA TRP A 204 19.76 -20.06 -1.18
C TRP A 204 19.94 -19.55 -2.63
N ILE A 205 19.56 -20.34 -3.63
CA ILE A 205 19.60 -19.93 -5.06
C ILE A 205 18.56 -18.84 -5.29
N LYS A 206 17.32 -19.07 -4.84
CA LYS A 206 16.22 -18.10 -5.01
C LYS A 206 16.56 -16.76 -4.36
N SER A 207 16.98 -16.78 -3.10
CA SER A 207 17.33 -15.56 -2.36
C SER A 207 18.51 -14.82 -3.03
N THR A 208 19.51 -15.54 -3.54
CA THR A 208 20.63 -14.93 -4.27
C THR A 208 20.17 -14.29 -5.58
N LEU A 209 19.32 -14.97 -6.35
CA LEU A 209 18.78 -14.46 -7.61
C LEU A 209 17.93 -13.20 -7.39
N VAL A 210 17.00 -13.24 -6.43
CA VAL A 210 16.14 -12.10 -6.09
C VAL A 210 16.99 -10.89 -5.68
N ARG A 211 17.99 -11.07 -4.80
CA ARG A 211 18.89 -9.99 -4.38
C ARG A 211 19.71 -9.42 -5.54
N ARG A 212 20.21 -10.27 -6.45
CA ARG A 212 21.07 -9.81 -7.55
C ARG A 212 20.31 -9.15 -8.68
N CYS A 213 19.14 -9.66 -9.03
CA CYS A 213 18.39 -9.28 -10.23
C CYS A 213 17.24 -8.30 -9.97
N ILE A 214 16.57 -8.41 -8.82
CA ILE A 214 15.35 -7.63 -8.54
C ILE A 214 15.66 -6.49 -7.59
N GLY A 215 16.32 -6.79 -6.46
CA GLY A 215 16.44 -5.82 -5.38
C GLY A 215 17.71 -5.99 -4.55
N ARG A 216 18.81 -5.37 -4.99
CA ARG A 216 20.07 -5.37 -4.22
C ARG A 216 19.90 -4.76 -2.83
N SER A 217 19.00 -3.78 -2.71
CA SER A 217 18.66 -3.08 -1.47
C SER A 217 17.44 -3.65 -0.75
N TRP A 218 16.87 -4.76 -1.20
CA TRP A 218 15.67 -5.31 -0.58
C TRP A 218 15.95 -5.93 0.80
N SER A 219 15.00 -5.73 1.73
CA SER A 219 15.05 -6.35 3.06
C SER A 219 14.96 -7.87 2.97
N SER A 220 15.39 -8.59 4.02
CA SER A 220 15.19 -10.04 4.10
C SER A 220 13.72 -10.42 3.98
N THR A 221 12.84 -9.67 4.66
CA THR A 221 11.39 -9.83 4.60
C THR A 221 10.87 -9.85 3.15
N ALA A 222 11.28 -8.87 2.33
CA ALA A 222 10.83 -8.76 0.95
C ALA A 222 11.40 -9.89 0.05
N VAL A 223 12.66 -10.25 0.26
CA VAL A 223 13.30 -11.37 -0.46
C VAL A 223 12.60 -12.69 -0.11
N ASP A 224 12.30 -12.92 1.16
CA ASP A 224 11.63 -14.12 1.63
C ASP A 224 10.22 -14.20 1.06
N ALA A 225 9.41 -13.14 1.15
CA ALA A 225 8.08 -13.06 0.55
C ALA A 225 8.09 -13.35 -0.96
N THR A 226 9.12 -12.88 -1.68
CA THR A 226 9.29 -13.20 -3.10
C THR A 226 9.50 -14.70 -3.31
N CYS A 227 10.38 -15.30 -2.49
CA CYS A 227 10.80 -16.69 -2.64
C CYS A 227 9.75 -17.71 -2.17
N SER A 228 8.96 -17.35 -1.15
CA SER A 228 7.91 -18.20 -0.56
C SER A 228 6.60 -18.08 -1.31
N ASP A 229 6.18 -16.87 -1.64
CA ASP A 229 4.80 -16.58 -2.06
C ASP A 229 4.71 -16.15 -3.52
N LEU A 230 5.60 -15.27 -3.99
CA LEU A 230 5.50 -14.72 -5.34
C LEU A 230 5.93 -15.71 -6.44
N LEU A 231 7.03 -16.44 -6.25
CA LEU A 231 7.56 -17.40 -7.22
C LEU A 231 6.75 -18.70 -7.27
N LYS A 232 5.44 -18.59 -7.48
CA LYS A 232 4.49 -19.69 -7.62
C LYS A 232 3.64 -19.47 -8.87
N TYR A 233 3.32 -20.56 -9.55
CA TYR A 233 2.51 -20.51 -10.77
C TYR A 233 1.15 -19.82 -10.53
N HIS A 234 0.38 -20.27 -9.53
CA HIS A 234 -0.95 -19.75 -9.25
C HIS A 234 -0.92 -18.28 -8.80
N THR A 235 0.11 -17.87 -8.06
CA THR A 235 0.27 -16.50 -7.60
C THR A 235 0.61 -15.54 -8.73
N ILE A 236 1.60 -15.83 -9.58
CA ILE A 236 1.90 -14.97 -10.74
C ILE A 236 0.72 -14.92 -11.71
N ARG A 237 0.05 -16.05 -11.94
CA ARG A 237 -1.14 -16.10 -12.79
C ARG A 237 -2.24 -15.18 -12.26
N ASN A 238 -2.47 -15.15 -10.95
CA ASN A 238 -3.42 -14.24 -10.31
C ASN A 238 -2.97 -12.77 -10.35
N VAL A 239 -1.69 -12.49 -10.08
CA VAL A 239 -1.10 -11.15 -10.18
C VAL A 239 -1.31 -10.56 -11.58
N LEU A 240 -1.00 -11.32 -12.63
CA LEU A 240 -1.14 -10.88 -14.02
C LEU A 240 -2.60 -10.77 -14.45
N TYR A 241 -3.45 -11.71 -14.05
CA TYR A 241 -4.88 -11.63 -14.35
C TYR A 241 -5.55 -10.43 -13.65
N MET A 242 -5.23 -10.21 -12.38
CA MET A 242 -5.69 -9.03 -11.64
C MET A 242 -5.19 -7.75 -12.30
N ALA A 243 -3.89 -7.65 -12.65
CA ALA A 243 -3.33 -6.49 -13.36
C ALA A 243 -4.07 -6.19 -14.68
N ASN A 244 -4.43 -7.21 -15.47
CA ASN A 244 -5.23 -7.02 -16.69
C ASN A 244 -6.58 -6.35 -16.37
N THR A 245 -7.26 -6.81 -15.32
CA THR A 245 -8.55 -6.22 -14.90
C THR A 245 -8.40 -4.84 -14.25
N GLU A 246 -7.27 -4.56 -13.59
CA GLU A 246 -6.91 -3.22 -13.11
C GLU A 246 -6.78 -2.25 -14.28
N PHE A 247 -6.01 -2.60 -15.33
CA PHE A 247 -5.83 -1.76 -16.51
C PHE A 247 -7.14 -1.48 -17.24
N LYS A 248 -8.03 -2.47 -17.33
CA LYS A 248 -9.37 -2.29 -17.90
C LYS A 248 -10.26 -1.40 -17.05
N LYS A 249 -10.15 -1.45 -15.73
CA LYS A 249 -11.03 -0.69 -14.83
C LYS A 249 -10.57 0.75 -14.65
N LEU A 250 -9.26 0.96 -14.49
CA LEU A 250 -8.67 2.26 -14.21
C LEU A 250 -8.39 3.09 -15.48
N SER A 251 -8.75 2.57 -16.65
CA SER A 251 -8.85 3.39 -17.87
C SER A 251 -9.98 4.41 -17.81
N ASP A 252 -10.98 4.16 -16.96
CA ASP A 252 -12.02 5.12 -16.60
C ASP A 252 -11.40 6.29 -15.82
N ASP A 253 -11.99 7.48 -15.93
CA ASP A 253 -11.57 8.62 -15.12
C ASP A 253 -11.88 8.39 -13.62
N PRO A 254 -11.02 8.88 -12.71
CA PRO A 254 -11.27 8.74 -11.29
C PRO A 254 -12.55 9.48 -10.89
N ASP A 255 -13.34 8.91 -9.98
CA ASP A 255 -14.58 9.50 -9.47
C ASP A 255 -14.29 10.65 -8.49
N LEU A 256 -13.92 11.80 -9.04
CA LEU A 256 -13.58 13.02 -8.29
C LEU A 256 -14.80 13.55 -7.52
N ALA A 257 -16.01 13.29 -8.00
CA ALA A 257 -17.24 13.70 -7.31
C ALA A 257 -17.40 12.93 -6.00
N PHE A 258 -17.15 11.62 -5.99
CA PHE A 258 -17.09 10.84 -4.76
C PHE A 258 -16.00 11.36 -3.82
N MET A 259 -14.77 11.53 -4.30
CA MET A 259 -13.66 12.04 -3.48
C MET A 259 -14.01 13.39 -2.85
N ARG A 260 -14.67 14.29 -3.58
CA ARG A 260 -15.13 15.58 -3.05
C ARG A 260 -16.15 15.44 -1.93
N ARG A 261 -17.11 14.51 -2.05
CA ARG A 261 -18.11 14.24 -1.00
C ARG A 261 -17.53 13.54 0.24
N THR A 262 -16.38 12.90 0.12
CA THR A 262 -15.74 12.12 1.19
C THR A 262 -14.35 12.61 1.58
N LYS A 263 -13.94 13.80 1.12
CA LYS A 263 -12.57 14.34 1.26
C LYS A 263 -12.02 14.36 2.68
N HIS A 264 -12.86 14.62 3.68
CA HIS A 264 -12.48 14.62 5.10
C HIS A 264 -12.08 13.25 5.65
N LYS A 265 -12.39 12.17 4.91
CA LYS A 265 -11.99 10.79 5.23
C LYS A 265 -10.87 10.28 4.34
N ILE A 266 -10.29 11.09 3.46
CA ILE A 266 -9.29 10.62 2.49
C ILE A 266 -7.99 11.40 2.66
N SER A 267 -6.89 10.66 2.76
CA SER A 267 -5.53 11.20 2.66
C SER A 267 -4.74 10.41 1.63
N PHE A 268 -3.98 11.09 0.77
CA PHE A 268 -3.07 10.43 -0.16
C PHE A 268 -1.62 10.83 0.08
N LEU A 269 -0.73 9.84 0.01
CA LEU A 269 0.71 10.04 -0.05
C LEU A 269 1.18 9.63 -1.46
N PHE A 270 1.68 10.58 -2.23
CA PHE A 270 2.26 10.35 -3.56
C PHE A 270 3.77 10.21 -3.48
N GLY A 271 4.36 9.45 -4.41
CA GLY A 271 5.81 9.40 -4.62
C GLY A 271 6.26 10.36 -5.71
N ILE A 272 7.51 10.81 -5.64
CA ILE A 272 8.16 11.51 -6.75
C ILE A 272 8.41 10.51 -7.88
N ASP A 273 8.08 10.89 -9.11
CA ASP A 273 8.23 10.06 -10.33
C ASP A 273 7.55 8.68 -10.25
N ASP A 274 6.52 8.54 -9.41
CA ASP A 274 5.75 7.30 -9.32
C ASP A 274 4.82 7.17 -10.53
N HIS A 275 5.13 6.24 -11.43
CA HIS A 275 4.29 6.02 -12.59
C HIS A 275 2.91 5.45 -12.27
N TRP A 276 2.67 4.88 -11.08
CA TRP A 276 1.35 4.37 -10.66
C TRP A 276 0.44 5.47 -10.10
N GLY A 277 1.02 6.44 -9.40
CA GLY A 277 0.37 7.67 -8.97
C GLY A 277 1.17 8.88 -9.45
N PRO A 278 1.09 9.23 -10.75
CA PRO A 278 1.93 10.31 -11.30
C PRO A 278 1.52 11.68 -10.75
N SER A 279 2.46 12.64 -10.78
CA SER A 279 2.23 14.01 -10.30
C SER A 279 1.05 14.70 -11.00
N SER A 280 0.73 14.34 -12.24
CA SER A 280 -0.46 14.82 -12.94
C SER A 280 -1.77 14.45 -12.22
N VAL A 281 -1.84 13.25 -11.62
CA VAL A 281 -2.98 12.83 -10.81
C VAL A 281 -3.04 13.63 -9.51
N PHE A 282 -1.88 13.84 -8.86
CA PHE A 282 -1.80 14.72 -7.69
C PHE A 282 -2.34 16.13 -7.99
N GLU A 283 -1.91 16.73 -9.10
CA GLU A 283 -2.34 18.07 -9.52
C GLU A 283 -3.83 18.13 -9.81
N VAL A 284 -4.36 17.14 -10.54
CA VAL A 284 -5.80 17.03 -10.84
C VAL A 284 -6.61 16.93 -9.56
N VAL A 285 -6.22 16.05 -8.63
CA VAL A 285 -6.93 15.87 -7.35
C VAL A 285 -6.83 17.13 -6.49
N SER A 286 -5.65 17.74 -6.40
CA SER A 286 -5.43 18.99 -5.65
C SER A 286 -6.31 20.13 -6.16
N LYS A 287 -6.43 20.28 -7.49
CA LYS A 287 -7.22 21.34 -8.12
C LYS A 287 -8.73 21.08 -8.04
N GLN A 288 -9.16 19.84 -8.26
CA GLN A 288 -10.58 19.52 -8.37
C GLN A 288 -11.24 19.12 -7.05
N VAL A 289 -10.45 18.75 -6.04
CA VAL A 289 -10.93 18.36 -4.72
C VAL A 289 -10.22 19.20 -3.66
N PRO A 290 -10.56 20.51 -3.54
CA PRO A 290 -9.92 21.38 -2.57
C PRO A 290 -10.10 20.82 -1.15
N ASP A 291 -9.09 21.02 -0.29
CA ASP A 291 -9.01 20.56 1.10
C ASP A 291 -8.87 19.04 1.32
N ILE A 292 -8.75 18.23 0.27
CA ILE A 292 -8.35 16.82 0.46
C ILE A 292 -6.90 16.76 0.99
N SER A 293 -6.65 15.86 1.93
CA SER A 293 -5.31 15.71 2.51
C SER A 293 -4.37 15.07 1.50
N LEU A 294 -3.38 15.82 1.00
CA LEU A 294 -2.38 15.35 0.04
C LEU A 294 -0.98 15.55 0.60
N SER A 295 -0.12 14.58 0.39
CA SER A 295 1.29 14.59 0.77
C SER A 295 2.14 14.00 -0.34
N ILE A 296 3.43 14.38 -0.36
CA ILE A 296 4.43 13.86 -1.29
C ILE A 296 5.59 13.33 -0.45
N GLU A 297 6.06 12.12 -0.76
CA GLU A 297 7.28 11.52 -0.22
C GLU A 297 8.51 12.26 -0.78
N LYS A 298 9.45 12.66 0.08
CA LYS A 298 10.58 13.53 -0.28
C LYS A 298 11.96 12.99 0.11
N ASP A 299 12.02 11.85 0.80
CA ASP A 299 13.24 11.23 1.31
C ASP A 299 13.76 10.13 0.38
N GLY A 300 13.11 9.94 -0.79
CA GLY A 300 13.60 9.08 -1.88
C GLY A 300 13.11 7.64 -1.77
N HIS A 301 12.01 7.40 -1.07
CA HIS A 301 11.37 6.09 -1.00
C HIS A 301 10.45 5.88 -2.20
N SER A 302 10.68 4.78 -2.93
CA SER A 302 9.93 4.45 -4.15
C SER A 302 8.55 3.85 -3.86
N HIS A 303 7.74 3.69 -4.91
CA HIS A 303 6.47 2.93 -4.89
C HIS A 303 6.59 1.58 -4.15
N SER A 304 7.66 0.83 -4.36
CA SER A 304 7.93 -0.42 -3.63
C SER A 304 8.55 -0.19 -2.25
N PHE A 305 8.03 0.77 -1.46
CA PHE A 305 8.58 1.14 -0.16
C PHE A 305 8.68 -0.07 0.78
N CYS A 306 7.69 -0.98 0.71
CA CYS A 306 7.59 -2.20 1.50
C CYS A 306 8.75 -3.18 1.22
N CYS A 307 9.45 -3.05 0.10
CA CYS A 307 10.58 -3.91 -0.21
C CYS A 307 11.87 -3.52 0.54
N THR A 308 11.89 -2.38 1.23
CA THR A 308 13.06 -1.88 1.96
C THR A 308 12.70 -1.59 3.41
N GLU A 309 13.64 -1.80 4.33
CA GLU A 309 13.40 -1.47 5.75
C GLU A 309 13.19 0.05 5.90
N GLY A 310 14.06 0.87 5.30
CA GLY A 310 13.94 2.33 5.36
C GLY A 310 12.59 2.86 4.86
N GLY A 311 12.13 2.38 3.70
CA GLY A 311 10.82 2.78 3.14
C GLY A 311 9.66 2.34 4.01
N SER A 312 9.68 1.10 4.53
CA SER A 312 8.67 0.59 5.45
C SER A 312 8.55 1.45 6.72
N LEU A 313 9.69 1.76 7.36
CA LEU A 313 9.75 2.55 8.60
C LEU A 313 9.32 4.01 8.38
N TRP A 314 9.70 4.59 7.23
CA TRP A 314 9.33 5.96 6.89
C TRP A 314 7.82 6.08 6.66
N VAL A 315 7.25 5.19 5.87
CA VAL A 315 5.81 5.19 5.57
C VAL A 315 4.99 4.86 6.82
N ALA A 316 5.45 3.95 7.67
CA ALA A 316 4.84 3.69 8.97
C ALA A 316 4.84 4.94 9.86
N LYS A 317 5.94 5.71 9.90
CA LYS A 317 6.01 7.00 10.60
C LYS A 317 5.00 8.01 10.04
N HIS A 318 4.92 8.14 8.72
CA HIS A 318 3.96 9.03 8.07
C HIS A 318 2.51 8.67 8.45
N VAL A 319 2.13 7.40 8.32
CA VAL A 319 0.79 6.91 8.67
C VAL A 319 0.50 7.09 10.15
N ALA A 320 1.42 6.75 11.04
CA ALA A 320 1.25 6.92 12.48
C ALA A 320 0.99 8.39 12.86
N ASN A 321 1.72 9.33 12.25
CA ASN A 321 1.52 10.77 12.49
C ASN A 321 0.14 11.24 12.02
N LEU A 322 -0.33 10.77 10.85
CA LEU A 322 -1.67 11.07 10.37
C LEU A 322 -2.76 10.53 11.31
N ILE A 323 -2.60 9.29 11.77
CA ILE A 323 -3.54 8.65 12.69
C ILE A 323 -3.58 9.42 14.02
N LYS A 324 -2.41 9.73 14.62
CA LYS A 324 -2.34 10.50 15.88
C LYS A 324 -3.00 11.87 15.76
N LYS A 325 -2.79 12.58 14.65
CA LYS A 325 -3.47 13.87 14.39
C LYS A 325 -4.99 13.71 14.33
N THR A 326 -5.46 12.67 13.64
CA THR A 326 -6.89 12.38 13.49
C THR A 326 -7.54 11.93 14.80
N SER A 327 -6.79 11.38 15.76
CA SER A 327 -7.33 10.97 17.07
C SER A 327 -7.46 12.10 18.09
N VAL A 328 -6.80 13.24 17.87
CA VAL A 328 -6.89 14.44 18.71
C VAL A 328 -8.07 15.34 18.31
N GLU A 329 -8.59 15.15 17.09
CA GLU A 329 -9.79 15.79 16.53
C GLU A 329 -11.04 14.89 16.72
#